data_AF-A0A7K2P9V7-F1
#
_entry.id   AF-A0A7K2P9V7-F1
#
_cell.length_a   1.000
_cell.length_b   1.000
_cell.length_c   1.000
_cell.angle_alpha   90.00
_cell.angle_beta   90.00
_cell.angle_gamma   90.00
#
_symmetry.space_group_name_H-M   'P 1'
#
loop_
_entity.id
_entity.type
_entity.pdbx_description
1 polymer ?
#
loop_
_entity_poly.entity_id
_entity_poly.type
_entity_poly.pdbx_seq_one_letter_code
_entity_poly.pdbx_strand_id
1 'polypeptide(L)'
;AVRRPDLDAGVYAYAKAGFGEYLGFFAAFGYWASSCVGNVTYWVLIMSTAGSIWPELGDGDTAVAVVLSSAGLWAFFWLIRRGVKEATAIN
;
A
#
# COMPACT_ATOMS: atom_id res chain seq x y z
N ALA A 1 6.71 -14.25 20.91
CA ALA A 1 7.27 -14.97 19.75
C ALA A 1 8.77 -14.70 19.70
N VAL A 2 9.62 -15.73 19.69
CA VAL A 2 11.08 -15.56 19.61
C VAL A 2 11.42 -15.16 18.18
N ARG A 3 11.86 -13.92 17.98
CA ARG A 3 12.25 -13.39 16.67
C ARG A 3 13.48 -14.17 16.19
N ARG A 4 13.38 -14.86 15.05
CA ARG A 4 14.50 -15.52 14.37
C ARG A 4 15.33 -14.45 13.64
N PRO A 5 16.53 -14.09 14.11
CA PRO A 5 17.30 -12.98 13.53
C PRO A 5 17.88 -13.32 12.14
N ASP A 6 17.91 -14.59 11.75
CA ASP A 6 18.26 -15.07 10.41
C ASP A 6 17.18 -14.80 9.35
N LEU A 7 15.94 -14.51 9.77
CA LEU A 7 14.79 -14.32 8.89
C LEU A 7 14.34 -12.85 8.90
N ASP A 8 15.09 -12.00 8.19
CA ASP A 8 14.93 -10.54 8.26
C ASP A 8 13.99 -9.94 7.20
N ALA A 9 13.37 -10.77 6.35
CA ALA A 9 12.45 -10.33 5.29
C ALA A 9 10.95 -10.47 5.65
N GLY A 10 10.60 -10.30 6.93
CA GLY A 10 9.21 -10.25 7.40
C GLY A 10 8.42 -11.54 7.19
N VAL A 11 7.09 -11.43 6.98
CA VAL A 11 6.14 -12.56 6.83
C VAL A 11 6.55 -13.51 5.70
N TYR A 12 7.16 -12.98 4.63
CA TYR A 12 7.66 -13.77 3.52
C TYR A 12 8.82 -14.70 3.91
N ALA A 13 9.76 -14.24 4.75
CA ALA A 13 10.89 -15.06 5.19
C ALA A 13 10.44 -16.31 5.94
N TYR A 14 9.40 -16.18 6.77
CA TYR A 14 8.79 -17.32 7.48
C TYR A 14 8.03 -18.26 6.52
N ALA A 15 7.29 -17.72 5.54
CA ALA A 15 6.59 -18.53 4.54
C ALA A 15 7.58 -19.32 3.67
N LYS A 16 8.66 -18.69 3.21
CA LYS A 16 9.71 -19.34 2.41
C LYS A 16 10.44 -20.41 3.23
N ALA A 17 10.79 -20.13 4.48
CA ALA A 17 11.49 -21.07 5.35
C ALA A 17 10.63 -22.28 5.74
N GLY A 18 9.32 -22.12 5.91
CA GLY A 18 8.40 -23.19 6.30
C GLY A 18 7.85 -24.03 5.14
N PHE A 19 7.67 -23.43 3.96
CA PHE A 19 6.88 -24.01 2.87
C PHE A 19 7.61 -24.06 1.51
N GLY A 20 8.86 -23.62 1.45
CA GLY A 20 9.68 -23.61 0.23
C GLY A 20 9.44 -22.42 -0.69
N GLU A 21 10.18 -22.37 -1.79
CA GLU A 21 10.22 -21.19 -2.67
C GLU A 21 8.90 -20.92 -3.40
N TYR A 22 8.19 -21.97 -3.82
CA TYR A 22 6.94 -21.87 -4.58
C TYR A 22 5.80 -21.27 -3.75
N LEU A 23 5.61 -21.76 -2.52
CA LEU A 23 4.60 -21.22 -1.61
C LEU A 23 5.00 -19.85 -1.04
N GLY A 24 6.30 -19.62 -0.81
CA GLY A 24 6.83 -18.30 -0.51
C GLY A 24 6.48 -17.29 -1.60
N PHE A 25 6.67 -17.64 -2.87
CA PHE A 25 6.32 -16.77 -4.00
C PHE A 25 4.84 -16.36 -4.00
N PHE A 26 3.91 -17.29 -3.80
CA PHE A 26 2.49 -16.94 -3.71
C PHE A 26 2.17 -16.04 -2.53
N ALA A 27 2.84 -16.20 -1.39
CA ALA A 27 2.66 -15.31 -0.25
C ALA A 27 3.14 -13.87 -0.57
N ALA A 28 4.29 -13.72 -1.24
CA ALA A 28 4.77 -12.41 -1.69
C ALA A 28 3.83 -11.78 -2.74
N PHE A 29 3.37 -12.58 -3.70
CA PHE A 29 2.43 -12.11 -4.71
C PHE A 29 1.10 -11.67 -4.09
N GLY A 30 0.54 -12.48 -3.17
CA GLY A 30 -0.67 -12.14 -2.45
C GLY A 30 -0.53 -10.87 -1.62
N TYR A 31 0.61 -10.68 -0.96
CA TYR A 31 0.90 -9.44 -0.23
C TYR A 31 0.99 -8.23 -1.16
N TRP A 32 1.68 -8.36 -2.29
CA TRP A 32 1.78 -7.28 -3.28
C TRP A 32 0.40 -6.92 -3.85
N ALA A 33 -0.37 -7.92 -4.29
CA ALA A 33 -1.71 -7.72 -4.83
C ALA A 33 -2.65 -7.11 -3.79
N SER A 34 -2.61 -7.60 -2.55
CA SER A 34 -3.39 -7.05 -1.44
C SER A 34 -3.01 -5.60 -1.14
N SER A 35 -1.72 -5.25 -1.24
CA SER A 35 -1.26 -3.87 -1.06
C SER A 35 -1.78 -2.96 -2.17
N CYS A 36 -1.76 -3.42 -3.43
CA CYS A 36 -2.34 -2.68 -4.55
C CYS A 36 -3.85 -2.44 -4.36
N VAL A 37 -4.61 -3.48 -4.04
CA VAL A 37 -6.06 -3.38 -3.81
C VAL A 37 -6.34 -2.50 -2.61
N GLY A 38 -5.62 -2.68 -1.50
CA GLY A 38 -5.77 -1.87 -0.29
C GLY A 38 -5.57 -0.38 -0.56
N ASN A 39 -4.51 -0.02 -1.30
CA ASN A 39 -4.26 1.37 -1.68
C ASN A 39 -5.42 1.96 -2.50
N VAL A 40 -5.95 1.23 -3.48
CA VAL A 40 -7.09 1.68 -4.28
C VAL A 40 -8.35 1.85 -3.42
N THR A 41 -8.66 0.86 -2.58
CA THR A 41 -9.83 0.91 -1.68
C THR A 41 -9.78 2.11 -0.74
N TYR A 42 -8.62 2.44 -0.17
CA TYR A 42 -8.49 3.62 0.68
C TYR A 42 -8.81 4.91 -0.07
N TRP A 43 -8.32 5.07 -1.30
CA TRP A 43 -8.63 6.26 -2.10
C TRP A 43 -10.12 6.36 -2.46
N VAL A 44 -10.75 5.25 -2.82
CA VAL A 44 -12.20 5.20 -3.08
C VAL A 44 -12.98 5.63 -1.84
N LEU A 45 -12.63 5.12 -0.64
CA LEU A 45 -13.28 5.50 0.62
C LEU A 45 -13.11 6.99 0.93
N ILE A 46 -11.92 7.55 0.69
CA ILE A 46 -11.66 8.98 0.85
C ILE A 46 -12.54 9.80 -0.09
N MET A 47 -12.62 9.41 -1.36
CA MET A 47 -13.45 10.12 -2.35
C MET A 47 -14.95 9.99 -2.08
N SER A 48 -15.42 8.81 -1.67
CA SER A 48 -16.81 8.59 -1.22
C SER A 48 -17.15 9.50 -0.04
N THR A 49 -16.25 9.58 0.95
CA THR A 49 -16.43 10.48 2.10
C THR A 49 -16.46 11.94 1.66
N ALA A 50 -15.56 12.36 0.77
CA ALA A 50 -15.55 13.71 0.20
C ALA A 50 -16.77 13.99 -0.69
N GLY A 51 -17.37 12.95 -1.29
CA GLY A 51 -18.61 13.01 -2.07
C GLY A 51 -19.81 13.51 -1.28
N SER A 52 -19.81 13.32 0.05
CA SER A 52 -20.81 13.92 0.94
C SER A 52 -20.78 15.46 0.95
N ILE A 53 -19.64 16.06 0.59
CA ILE A 53 -19.44 17.52 0.51
C ILE A 53 -19.53 17.99 -0.95
N TRP A 54 -18.94 17.23 -1.88
CA TRP A 54 -18.95 17.51 -3.32
C TRP A 54 -19.64 16.39 -4.11
N PRO A 55 -20.90 16.57 -4.53
CA PRO A 55 -21.68 15.54 -5.22
C PRO A 55 -21.02 14.99 -6.50
N GLU A 56 -20.16 15.79 -7.15
CA GLU A 56 -19.42 15.41 -8.37
C GLU A 56 -18.46 14.22 -8.16
N LEU A 57 -18.08 13.93 -6.92
CA LEU A 57 -17.23 12.78 -6.58
C LEU A 57 -18.02 11.46 -6.50
N GLY A 58 -19.34 11.52 -6.32
CA GLY A 58 -20.19 10.36 -6.14
C GLY A 58 -19.74 9.48 -4.97
N ASP A 59 -19.85 8.16 -5.14
CA ASP A 59 -19.37 7.18 -4.15
C ASP A 59 -17.88 6.83 -4.34
N GLY A 60 -17.12 7.75 -4.94
CA GLY A 60 -15.72 7.52 -5.31
C GLY A 60 -15.54 6.72 -6.61
N ASP A 61 -16.62 6.50 -7.36
CA ASP A 61 -16.70 5.73 -8.60
C ASP A 61 -16.77 6.61 -9.87
N THR A 62 -16.80 7.93 -9.70
CA THR A 62 -16.86 8.89 -10.80
C THR A 62 -15.49 9.08 -11.48
N ALA A 63 -15.49 9.53 -12.74
CA ALA A 63 -14.25 9.85 -13.45
C ALA A 63 -13.41 10.93 -12.74
N VAL A 64 -14.07 11.91 -12.11
CA VAL A 64 -13.43 12.96 -11.32
C VAL A 64 -12.75 12.37 -10.08
N ALA A 65 -13.44 11.48 -9.35
CA ALA A 65 -12.87 10.78 -8.20
C ALA A 65 -11.64 9.93 -8.59
N VAL A 66 -11.68 9.26 -9.75
CA VAL A 66 -10.55 8.47 -10.26
C VAL A 66 -9.34 9.36 -10.56
N VAL A 67 -9.53 10.50 -11.22
CA VAL A 67 -8.45 11.44 -11.55
C VAL A 67 -7.83 12.02 -10.28
N LEU A 68 -8.66 12.47 -9.33
CA LEU A 68 -8.18 13.04 -8.06
C LEU A 68 -7.47 11.99 -7.20
N SER A 69 -7.99 10.77 -7.12
CA SER A 69 -7.35 9.65 -6.42
C SER A 69 -5.99 9.31 -7.02
N SER A 70 -5.89 9.29 -8.35
CA SER A 70 -4.63 9.02 -9.05
C SER A 70 -3.61 10.11 -8.78
N ALA A 71 -4.02 11.38 -8.84
CA ALA A 71 -3.15 12.52 -8.52
C ALA A 71 -2.67 12.46 -7.06
N GLY A 72 -3.57 12.15 -6.12
CA GLY A 72 -3.26 11.97 -4.71
C GLY A 72 -2.27 10.82 -4.45
N LEU A 73 -2.47 9.68 -5.11
CA LEU A 73 -1.58 8.52 -5.04
C LEU A 73 -0.16 8.90 -5.49
N TRP A 74 -0.01 9.60 -6.61
CA TRP A 74 1.28 10.04 -7.12
C TRP A 74 1.94 11.10 -6.21
N ALA A 75 1.16 12.01 -5.64
CA ALA A 75 1.65 12.97 -4.65
C ALA A 75 2.18 12.25 -3.40
N PHE A 76 1.45 11.25 -2.89
CA PHE A 76 1.87 10.44 -1.75
C PHE A 76 3.11 9.61 -2.06
N PHE A 77 3.17 8.99 -3.25
CA PHE A 77 4.35 8.30 -3.74
C PHE A 77 5.58 9.22 -3.79
N TRP A 78 5.41 10.45 -4.27
CA TRP A 78 6.48 11.42 -4.34
C TRP A 78 6.93 11.89 -2.96
N LEU A 79 5.99 12.08 -2.02
CA LEU A 79 6.28 12.37 -0.62
C LEU A 79 7.11 11.25 0.02
N ILE A 80 6.70 9.99 -0.14
CA ILE A 80 7.45 8.82 0.34
C ILE A 80 8.84 8.79 -0.29
N ARG A 81 8.95 9.02 -1.60
CA ARG A 81 10.23 9.09 -2.31
C ARG A 81 11.16 10.19 -1.80
N ARG A 82 10.62 11.28 -1.25
CA ARG A 82 11.42 12.36 -0.63
C ARG A 82 11.83 12.04 0.80
N GLY A 83 11.05 11.23 1.51
CA GLY A 83 11.15 10.95 2.95
C GLY A 83 12.27 10.00 3.42
N VAL A 84 13.25 9.66 2.57
CA VAL A 84 14.42 8.88 3.03
C VAL A 84 15.57 9.79 3.54
N LYS A 85 15.57 11.09 3.22
CA LYS A 85 16.69 11.98 3.60
C LYS A 85 16.64 12.47 5.05
N GLU A 86 15.46 12.66 5.62
CA GLU A 86 15.30 13.18 7.00
C GLU A 86 15.59 12.12 8.06
N ALA A 87 15.19 10.86 7.84
CA ALA A 87 15.44 9.78 8.79
C ALA A 87 16.93 9.40 8.92
N THR A 88 17.75 9.72 7.91
CA THR A 88 19.21 9.55 7.97
C THR A 88 19.92 10.66 8.75
N ALA A 89 19.27 11.81 8.99
CA ALA A 89 19.90 12.91 9.73
C ALA A 89 19.89 12.72 11.26
N ILE A 90 19.08 11.79 11.77
CA ILE A 90 18.92 11.48 13.21
C ILE A 90 19.72 10.22 13.62
N ASN A 91 20.40 9.56 12.68
CA ASN A 91 21.32 8.44 12.95
C ASN A 91 22.77 8.89 12.83
#